data_AF-A0A1N7DUU1-F1
#
_entry.id   AF-A0A1N7DUU1-F1
#
_cell.length_a   1.000
_cell.length_b   1.000
_cell.length_c   1.000
_cell.angle_alpha   90.00
_cell.angle_beta   90.00
_cell.angle_gamma   90.00
#
_symmetry.space_group_name_H-M   'P 1'
#
loop_
_entity.id
_entity.type
_entity.pdbx_description
1 polymer ?
#
loop_
_entity_poly.entity_id
_entity_poly.type
_entity_poly.pdbx_seq_one_letter_code
_entity_poly.pdbx_strand_id
1 'polypeptide(L)' 'MSGDDNRSKIAAKCRACEAVYSAWLLSDDSIHIIGRKDGCRCGSNAFEALSKPTL' A
#
# COMPACT_ATOMS: atom_id res chain seq x y z
N MET A 1 -3.88 -15.98 -18.68
CA MET A 1 -4.06 -14.67 -18.02
C MET A 1 -2.95 -14.55 -16.99
N SER A 2 -1.74 -14.22 -17.41
CA SER A 2 -0.60 -14.06 -16.50
C SER A 2 0.02 -12.70 -16.79
N GLY A 3 -0.65 -11.66 -16.30
CA GLY A 3 -0.02 -10.36 -16.19
C GLY A 3 0.98 -10.49 -15.06
N ASP A 4 2.26 -10.61 -15.41
CA ASP A 4 3.38 -10.34 -14.51
C ASP A 4 3.32 -8.84 -14.17
N ASP A 5 2.37 -8.51 -13.32
CA ASP A 5 2.12 -7.17 -12.85
C ASP A 5 3.11 -7.00 -11.70
N ASN A 6 4.20 -6.26 -11.95
CA ASN A 6 5.32 -6.02 -11.03
C ASN A 6 4.87 -5.23 -9.79
N ARG A 7 4.00 -5.85 -9.01
CA ARG A 7 3.31 -5.32 -7.84
C ARG A 7 3.45 -6.32 -6.71
N SER A 8 4.01 -5.88 -5.60
CA SER A 8 4.16 -6.71 -4.40
C SER A 8 3.04 -6.43 -3.41
N LYS A 9 2.44 -7.46 -2.82
CA LYS A 9 1.49 -7.27 -1.73
C LYS A 9 2.26 -6.97 -0.43
N ILE A 10 1.93 -5.87 0.23
CA ILE A 10 2.57 -5.42 1.46
C ILE A 10 1.54 -5.00 2.51
N ALA A 11 2.00 -4.85 3.76
CA ALA A 11 1.28 -4.05 4.75
C ALA A 11 1.75 -2.58 4.66
N ALA A 12 0.82 -1.63 4.74
CA ALA A 12 1.11 -0.21 4.74
C ALA A 12 0.44 0.52 5.90
N LYS A 13 1.15 1.46 6.52
CA LYS A 13 0.65 2.30 7.62
C LYS A 13 0.37 3.71 7.13
N CYS A 14 -0.77 4.26 7.51
CA CYS A 14 -1.05 5.68 7.28
C CYS A 14 -0.14 6.52 8.19
N ARG A 15 0.54 7.52 7.61
CA ARG A 15 1.44 8.40 8.39
C ARG A 15 0.71 9.37 9.33
N ALA A 16 -0.59 9.61 9.10
CA ALA A 16 -1.36 10.60 9.86
C ALA A 16 -2.07 10.01 11.09
N CYS A 17 -2.65 8.81 10.95
CA CYS A 17 -3.43 8.18 12.03
C CYS A 17 -3.01 6.74 12.35
N GLU A 18 -1.91 6.28 11.77
CA GLU A 18 -1.29 4.98 12.03
C GLU A 18 -2.14 3.74 11.71
N ALA A 19 -3.26 3.92 11.00
CA ALA A 19 -4.08 2.79 10.55
C ALA A 19 -3.31 1.93 9.53
N VAL A 20 -3.40 0.61 9.68
CA VAL A 20 -2.70 -0.37 8.83
C VAL A 20 -3.67 -0.97 7.81
N TYR A 21 -3.22 -1.10 6.56
CA TYR A 21 -3.96 -1.67 5.46
C TYR A 21 -3.12 -2.69 4.70
N SER A 22 -3.78 -3.66 4.07
CA SER A 22 -3.16 -4.38 2.95
C SER A 22 -3.03 -3.42 1.77
N ALA A 23 -1.89 -3.43 1.09
CA ALA A 23 -1.62 -2.56 -0.04
C ALA A 23 -0.84 -3.28 -1.14
N TRP A 24 -0.89 -2.73 -2.35
CA TRP A 24 0.02 -3.03 -3.44
C TRP A 24 1.15 -2.01 -3.43
N LEU A 25 2.39 -2.49 -3.44
CA LEU A 25 3.57 -1.70 -3.79
C LEU A 25 3.80 -1.87 -5.29
N LEU A 26 3.71 -0.77 -6.03
CA LEU A 26 3.94 -0.72 -7.47
C LEU A 26 5.44 -0.58 -7.78
N SER A 27 5.82 -0.78 -9.04
CA SER A 27 7.22 -0.69 -9.49
C SER A 27 7.82 0.71 -9.36
N ASP A 28 6.98 1.74 -9.34
CA ASP A 28 7.33 3.15 -9.12
C ASP A 28 7.33 3.54 -7.64
N ASP A 29 7.37 2.56 -6.73
CA ASP A 29 7.27 2.72 -5.27
C ASP A 29 5.95 3.32 -4.75
N SER A 30 4.95 3.50 -5.64
CA SER A 30 3.61 3.93 -5.25
C SER A 30 2.90 2.86 -4.40
N ILE A 31 2.25 3.30 -3.33
CA ILE A 31 1.49 2.44 -2.41
C ILE A 31 0.00 2.62 -2.63
N HIS A 32 -0.68 1.57 -3.08
CA HIS A 32 -2.12 1.55 -3.31
C HIS A 32 -2.81 0.65 -2.29
N ILE A 33 -3.51 1.22 -1.33
CA ILE A 33 -4.27 0.45 -0.34
C ILE A 33 -5.39 -0.37 -1.01
N ILE A 34 -5.60 -1.58 -0.52
CA ILE A 34 -6.61 -2.51 -1.02
C ILE A 34 -7.91 -2.31 -0.25
N GLY A 35 -9.04 -2.33 -0.96
CA GLY A 35 -10.37 -2.23 -0.35
C GLY A 35 -10.83 -0.80 -0.04
N ARG A 36 -10.03 0.22 -0.40
CA ARG A 36 -10.44 1.63 -0.32
C ARG A 36 -9.89 2.43 -1.50
N LYS A 37 -10.77 3.19 -2.16
CA LYS A 37 -10.42 4.04 -3.30
C LYS A 37 -9.94 5.43 -2.87
N ASP A 38 -10.47 5.93 -1.74
CA ASP A 38 -10.31 7.34 -1.32
C ASP A 38 -9.21 7.55 -0.26
N GLY A 39 -8.30 6.58 -0.07
CA GLY A 39 -7.23 6.68 0.91
C GLY A 39 -7.64 6.25 2.33
N CYS A 40 -6.98 6.80 3.35
CA CYS A 40 -7.15 6.38 4.73
C CYS A 40 -8.49 6.86 5.33
N ARG A 41 -8.97 6.18 6.37
CA ARG A 41 -10.16 6.60 7.13
C ARG A 41 -10.07 8.02 7.71
N CYS A 42 -8.87 8.55 7.91
CA CYS A 42 -8.65 9.90 8.43
C CYS A 42 -8.60 10.98 7.33
N GLY A 43 -8.80 10.60 6.06
CA GLY A 43 -8.70 11.51 4.91
C GLY A 43 -7.29 11.70 4.36
N SER A 44 -6.26 11.06 4.94
CA SER A 44 -4.90 11.10 4.41
C SER A 44 -4.65 10.08 3.31
N ASN A 45 -3.80 10.45 2.36
CA ASN A 45 -3.34 9.60 1.25
C ASN A 45 -1.86 9.21 1.41
N ALA A 46 -1.23 9.58 2.53
CA ALA A 46 0.17 9.33 2.80
C ALA A 46 0.36 8.01 3.56
N PHE A 47 1.04 7.06 2.92
CA PHE A 47 1.31 5.73 3.47
C PHE A 47 2.81 5.43 3.49
N GLU A 48 3.22 4.55 4.39
CA GLU A 48 4.54 3.93 4.42
C GLU A 48 4.42 2.41 4.42
N ALA A 49 5.34 1.72 3.76
CA ALA A 49 5.39 0.26 3.74
C ALA A 49 5.94 -0.26 5.08
N LEU A 50 5.23 -1.21 5.70
CA LEU A 50 5.66 -1.89 6.94
C LEU A 50 6.40 -3.20 6.67
N SER A 51 6.13 -3.83 5.53
CA SER A 51 6.75 -5.08 5.13
C SER A 51 7.31 -4.88 3.73
N LYS A 52 8.59 -4.54 3.61
CA LYS A 52 9.28 -4.79 2.34
C LYS A 52 9.50 -6.30 2.28
N PRO A 53 9.17 -6.99 1.17
CA PRO A 53 9.56 -8.38 1.02
C PRO A 53 11.08 -8.42 1.19
N THR A 54 11.55 -9.11 2.22
CA THR A 54 12.97 -9.37 2.41
C THR A 54 13.42 -10.16 1.19
N LEU A 55 14.35 -9.58 0.42
CA LEU A 55 15.02 -10.21 -0.72
C LEU A 55 15.66 -11.54 -0.30
#